data_AF-W9RK54-F1
#
_entry.id   AF-W9RK54-F1
#
_cell.length_a   1.000
_cell.length_b   1.000
_cell.length_c   1.000
_cell.angle_alpha   90.00
_cell.angle_beta   90.00
_cell.angle_gamma   90.00
#
_symmetry.space_group_name_H-M   'P 1'
#
loop_
_entity.id
_entity.type
_entity.pdbx_description
1 polymer ?
#
loop_
_entity_poly.entity_id
_entity_poly.type
_entity_poly.pdbx_seq_one_letter_code
_entity_poly.pdbx_strand_id
1 'polypeptide(L)'
;MGVVGLELLPNGNLVLRDAENHVVWKSYDYPTDTLLLDQRLKPNAPNMLLSGEEYSSTSRSIGWRYSFELIKQRSYFSFVMHVLLNDKYSREPLIYFRDGTMLDTENATLLYVSLNIVPLT
;
A
#
# COMPACT_ATOMS: atom_id res chain seq x y z
N MET A 1 22.71 -5.44 -19.76
CA MET A 1 21.70 -4.53 -19.20
C MET A 1 21.74 -4.66 -17.69
N GLY A 2 22.27 -3.66 -16.98
CA GLY A 2 22.43 -3.66 -15.53
C GLY A 2 22.17 -2.26 -14.97
N VAL A 3 21.96 -2.18 -13.65
CA VAL A 3 21.82 -0.88 -12.98
C VAL A 3 23.18 -0.22 -12.90
N VAL A 4 23.28 1.02 -13.37
CA VAL A 4 24.51 1.82 -13.30
C VAL A 4 24.34 3.12 -12.51
N GLY A 5 23.10 3.51 -12.20
CA GLY A 5 22.79 4.76 -11.51
C GLY A 5 21.70 4.62 -10.46
N LEU A 6 21.84 5.42 -9.41
CA LEU A 6 20.86 5.64 -8.35
C LEU A 6 20.63 7.15 -8.20
N GLU A 7 19.38 7.58 -8.22
CA GLU A 7 19.01 8.99 -8.19
C GLU A 7 17.79 9.19 -7.28
N LEU A 8 17.88 10.14 -6.34
CA LEU A 8 16.73 10.59 -5.55
C LEU A 8 16.15 11.85 -6.22
N LEU A 9 14.94 11.72 -6.76
CA LEU A 9 14.25 12.82 -7.43
C LEU A 9 13.73 13.86 -6.42
N PRO A 10 13.54 15.13 -6.81
CA PRO A 10 13.06 16.19 -5.92
C PRO A 10 11.71 15.92 -5.24
N ASN A 11 10.88 15.05 -5.83
CA ASN A 11 9.61 14.65 -5.23
C ASN A 11 9.75 13.56 -4.16
N GLY A 12 10.95 12.99 -3.95
CA GLY A 12 11.20 11.91 -2.99
C GLY A 12 11.21 10.50 -3.61
N ASN A 13 10.99 10.38 -4.92
CA ASN A 13 11.07 9.09 -5.61
C ASN A 13 12.53 8.70 -5.84
N LEU A 14 12.96 7.59 -5.25
CA LEU A 14 14.27 7.00 -5.48
C LEU A 14 14.19 6.08 -6.71
N VAL A 15 15.05 6.30 -7.70
CA VAL A 15 15.03 5.55 -8.96
C VAL A 15 16.36 4.89 -9.27
N LEU A 16 16.30 3.71 -9.89
CA LEU A 16 17.47 3.03 -10.45
C LEU A 16 17.46 3.14 -11.97
N ARG A 17 18.64 3.36 -12.57
CA ARG A 17 18.79 3.58 -14.01
C ARG A 17 19.76 2.60 -14.68
N ASP A 18 19.46 2.25 -15.93
CA ASP A 18 20.37 1.51 -16.81
C ASP A 18 21.38 2.44 -17.51
N ALA A 19 22.25 1.87 -18.34
CA ALA A 19 23.31 2.60 -19.05
C ALA A 19 22.76 3.57 -20.10
N GLU A 20 21.55 3.30 -20.59
CA GLU A 20 20.79 4.13 -21.52
C GLU A 20 19.95 5.20 -20.80
N ASN A 21 20.13 5.36 -19.48
CA ASN A 21 19.43 6.32 -18.62
C ASN A 21 17.91 6.05 -18.45
N HIS A 22 17.43 4.87 -18.83
CA HIS A 22 16.06 4.45 -18.55
C HIS A 22 15.86 4.10 -17.09
N VAL A 23 14.70 4.44 -16.55
CA VAL A 23 14.33 4.04 -15.19
C VAL A 23 13.85 2.60 -15.19
N VAL A 24 14.59 1.73 -14.48
CA VAL A 24 14.29 0.29 -14.36
C VAL A 24 13.62 -0.07 -13.03
N TRP A 25 13.69 0.80 -12.02
CA TRP A 25 13.02 0.62 -10.73
C TRP A 25 12.72 1.99 -10.08
N LYS A 26 11.64 2.06 -9.29
CA LYS A 26 11.18 3.27 -8.58
C LYS A 26 10.68 2.92 -7.18
N SER A 27 11.06 3.67 -6.15
CA SER A 27 10.55 3.46 -4.78
C SER A 27 9.06 3.72 -4.67
N TYR A 28 8.51 4.58 -5.52
CA TYR A 28 7.08 4.88 -5.54
C TYR A 28 6.19 3.67 -5.86
N ASP A 29 6.74 2.64 -6.51
CA ASP A 29 6.05 1.37 -6.77
C ASP A 29 6.11 0.40 -5.55
N TYR A 30 6.77 0.79 -4.46
CA TYR A 30 6.94 0.01 -3.23
C TYR A 30 6.79 0.90 -1.97
N PRO A 31 5.58 1.43 -1.70
CA PRO A 31 5.32 2.23 -0.51
C PRO A 31 5.55 1.45 0.80
N THR A 32 5.83 2.17 1.88
CA THR A 32 5.91 1.62 3.25
C THR A 32 4.58 1.85 3.98
N ASP A 33 4.52 2.84 4.85
CA ASP A 33 3.38 3.26 5.67
C ASP A 33 2.82 4.61 5.24
N THR A 34 3.52 5.30 4.33
CA THR A 34 3.23 6.68 3.92
C THR A 34 3.10 6.76 2.40
N LEU A 35 2.07 7.48 1.91
CA LEU A 35 1.98 7.91 0.52
C LEU A 35 2.51 9.33 0.37
N LEU A 36 3.50 9.48 -0.50
CA LEU A 36 4.06 10.78 -0.85
C LEU A 36 3.23 11.48 -1.94
N LEU A 37 3.46 12.78 -2.10
CA LEU A 37 2.87 13.54 -3.21
C LEU A 37 3.28 12.90 -4.55
N ASP A 38 2.32 12.84 -5.46
CA ASP A 38 2.40 12.16 -6.77
C ASP A 38 2.59 10.63 -6.74
N GLN A 39 2.72 10.02 -5.56
CA GLN A 39 2.72 8.58 -5.42
C GLN A 39 1.32 8.01 -5.61
N ARG A 40 1.21 6.90 -6.35
CA ARG A 40 -0.09 6.29 -6.69
C ARG A 40 -0.21 4.90 -6.08
N LEU A 41 -1.31 4.68 -5.35
CA LEU A 41 -1.76 3.32 -5.06
C LEU A 41 -2.30 2.71 -6.35
N LYS A 42 -1.75 1.56 -6.74
CA LYS A 42 -2.18 0.82 -7.93
C LYS A 42 -2.80 -0.50 -7.49
N PRO A 43 -3.93 -0.89 -8.09
CA PRO A 43 -4.51 -2.19 -7.82
C PRO A 43 -3.61 -3.30 -8.36
N ASN A 44 -3.53 -4.41 -7.63
CA ASN A 44 -2.75 -5.61 -7.99
C ASN A 44 -1.23 -5.40 -8.10
N ALA A 45 -0.69 -4.35 -7.49
CA ALA A 45 0.74 -4.10 -7.34
C ALA A 45 1.13 -4.28 -5.86
N PRO A 46 2.42 -4.44 -5.51
CA PRO A 46 2.90 -4.41 -4.12
C PRO A 46 2.83 -2.98 -3.52
N ASN A 47 1.75 -2.27 -3.81
CA ASN A 47 1.47 -0.89 -3.43
C ASN A 47 0.57 -0.87 -2.19
N MET A 48 0.77 -1.79 -1.26
CA MET A 48 0.06 -1.81 0.02
C MET A 48 0.78 -0.92 1.01
N LEU A 49 0.02 -0.06 1.70
CA LEU A 49 0.55 0.58 2.89
C LEU A 49 0.48 -0.42 4.03
N LEU A 50 1.60 -0.65 4.69
CA LEU A 50 1.69 -1.48 5.87
C LEU A 50 1.96 -0.57 7.05
N SER A 51 1.09 -0.58 8.06
CA SER A 51 1.42 0.04 9.33
C SER A 51 2.62 -0.71 9.91
N GLY A 52 3.61 0.03 10.38
CA GLY A 52 4.64 -0.56 11.22
C GLY A 52 4.00 -1.05 12.52
N GLU A 53 4.45 -2.19 13.05
CA GLU A 53 4.29 -2.50 14.47
C GLU A 53 5.48 -3.29 15.04
N GLU A 54 5.59 -3.11 16.35
CA GLU A 54 6.71 -2.98 17.28
C GLU A 54 7.76 -4.10 17.31
N TYR A 55 9.04 -3.72 17.27
CA TYR A 55 10.12 -4.54 17.83
C TYR A 55 10.19 -4.30 19.34
N SER A 56 9.58 -5.18 20.14
CA SER A 56 10.06 -5.41 21.50
C SER A 56 10.98 -6.62 21.44
N SER A 57 12.30 -6.39 21.46
CA SER A 57 13.33 -7.45 21.47
C SER A 57 13.30 -8.35 22.71
N THR A 58 12.37 -8.13 23.64
CA THR A 58 12.29 -8.86 24.92
C THR A 58 10.89 -9.34 25.32
N SER A 59 9.84 -9.19 24.50
CA SER A 59 8.52 -9.70 24.87
C SER A 59 7.78 -10.37 23.72
N ARG A 60 7.10 -11.47 24.08
CA ARG A 60 6.28 -12.36 23.24
C ARG A 60 4.98 -11.67 22.81
N SER A 61 5.08 -10.44 22.30
CA SER A 61 3.93 -9.62 21.94
C SER A 61 3.36 -10.04 20.59
N ILE A 62 2.05 -10.25 20.57
CA ILE A 62 1.24 -10.42 19.35
C ILE A 62 1.19 -9.03 18.71
N GLY A 63 2.07 -8.79 17.73
CA GLY A 63 2.02 -7.56 16.93
C GLY A 63 0.84 -7.62 15.96
N TRP A 64 0.09 -6.53 15.87
CA TRP A 64 -0.99 -6.36 14.91
C TRP A 64 -0.45 -5.46 13.80
N ARG A 65 -0.69 -5.80 12.54
CA ARG A 65 -0.36 -4.87 11.45
C ARG A 65 -1.60 -4.55 10.67
N TYR A 66 -1.82 -3.28 10.41
CA TYR A 66 -2.83 -2.85 9.48
C TYR A 66 -2.22 -2.78 8.10
N SER A 67 -2.98 -3.19 7.09
CA SER A 67 -2.61 -2.93 5.72
C SER A 67 -3.73 -2.20 5.01
N PHE A 68 -3.39 -1.21 4.20
CA PHE A 68 -4.34 -0.47 3.36
C PHE A 68 -4.00 -0.67 1.89
N GLU A 69 -4.98 -1.17 1.14
CA GLU A 69 -4.84 -1.49 -0.28
C GLU A 69 -5.99 -0.94 -1.12
N LEU A 70 -5.68 -0.66 -2.38
CA LEU A 70 -6.66 -0.48 -3.43
C LEU A 70 -6.77 -1.80 -4.21
N ILE A 71 -7.95 -2.42 -4.24
CA ILE A 71 -8.19 -3.66 -4.99
C ILE A 71 -9.07 -3.40 -6.19
N LYS A 72 -8.83 -4.13 -7.28
CA LYS A 72 -9.72 -4.19 -8.43
C LYS A 72 -10.71 -5.33 -8.27
N GLN A 73 -11.99 -4.99 -8.20
CA GLN A 73 -13.08 -5.95 -8.33
C GLN A 73 -13.54 -6.07 -9.79
N ARG A 74 -14.58 -6.86 -10.05
CA ARG A 74 -15.05 -7.17 -11.42
C ARG A 74 -15.31 -5.93 -12.29
N SER A 75 -15.83 -4.85 -11.71
CA SER A 75 -16.22 -3.64 -12.46
C SER A 75 -15.92 -2.32 -11.73
N TYR A 76 -15.20 -2.36 -10.60
CA TYR A 76 -14.95 -1.20 -9.75
C TYR A 76 -13.69 -1.40 -8.92
N PHE A 77 -13.19 -0.34 -8.29
CA PHE A 77 -12.16 -0.45 -7.26
C PHE A 77 -12.71 -0.18 -5.88
N SER A 78 -12.11 -0.81 -4.87
CA SER A 78 -12.41 -0.59 -3.46
C SER A 78 -11.13 -0.40 -2.66
N PHE A 79 -11.19 0.46 -1.65
CA PHE A 79 -10.20 0.45 -0.58
C PHE A 79 -10.53 -0.66 0.41
N VAL A 80 -9.52 -1.43 0.79
CA VAL A 80 -9.63 -2.46 1.81
C VAL A 80 -8.56 -2.24 2.86
N MET A 81 -8.97 -2.36 4.11
CA MET A 81 -8.07 -2.44 5.25
C MET A 81 -8.12 -3.86 5.81
N HIS A 82 -6.96 -4.46 6.00
CA HIS A 82 -6.83 -5.73 6.69
C HIS A 82 -6.14 -5.55 8.04
N VAL A 83 -6.48 -6.43 8.98
CA VAL A 83 -5.69 -6.68 10.18
C VAL A 83 -4.93 -7.98 9.99
N LEU A 84 -3.61 -7.89 10.11
CA LEU A 84 -2.67 -9.00 10.08
C LEU A 84 -2.36 -9.39 11.52
N LEU A 85 -2.71 -10.63 11.85
CA LEU A 85 -2.39 -11.23 13.15
C LEU A 85 -1.04 -11.92 13.05
N ASN A 86 -0.10 -11.55 13.92
CA ASN A 86 1.14 -12.30 14.07
C ASN A 86 0.91 -13.58 14.91
N ASP A 87 -0.04 -14.41 14.48
CA ASP A 87 -0.22 -15.77 14.99
C ASP A 87 0.24 -16.77 13.93
N LYS A 88 1.06 -17.74 14.33
CA LYS A 88 1.58 -18.83 13.49
C LYS A 88 0.50 -19.67 12.79
N TYR A 89 -0.77 -19.49 13.16
CA TYR A 89 -1.92 -20.19 12.63
C TYR A 89 -2.77 -19.38 11.64
N SER A 90 -2.68 -18.05 11.63
CA SER A 90 -3.50 -17.21 10.75
C SER A 90 -2.75 -16.91 9.46
N ARG A 91 -3.06 -17.66 8.39
CA ARG A 91 -2.45 -17.45 7.06
C ARG A 91 -3.18 -16.42 6.20
N GLU A 92 -4.40 -16.06 6.57
CA GLU A 92 -5.22 -15.12 5.80
C GLU A 92 -5.41 -13.81 6.57
N PRO A 93 -5.16 -12.65 5.95
CA PRO A 93 -5.49 -11.35 6.54
C PRO A 93 -6.99 -11.24 6.81
N LEU A 94 -7.36 -10.72 7.98
CA LEU A 94 -8.77 -10.46 8.30
C LEU A 94 -9.18 -9.12 7.72
N ILE A 95 -10.29 -9.08 6.96
CA ILE A 95 -10.84 -7.83 6.44
C ILE A 95 -11.38 -7.03 7.63
N TYR A 96 -10.72 -5.91 7.93
CA TYR A 96 -11.13 -4.98 8.97
C TYR A 96 -12.17 -3.99 8.43
N PHE A 97 -11.92 -3.49 7.22
CA PHE A 97 -12.78 -2.53 6.56
C PHE A 97 -12.73 -2.75 5.06
N ARG A 98 -13.89 -2.60 4.41
CA ARG A 98 -13.99 -2.52 2.96
C ARG A 98 -14.89 -1.36 2.63
N ASP A 99 -14.40 -0.47 1.79
CA ASP A 99 -15.20 0.65 1.35
C ASP A 99 -16.36 0.20 0.45
N GLY A 100 -17.51 0.83 0.63
CA GLY A 100 -18.68 0.69 -0.24
C GLY A 100 -18.65 1.65 -1.44
N THR A 101 -17.67 2.57 -1.52
CA THR A 101 -17.55 3.43 -2.69
C THR A 101 -17.08 2.64 -3.92
N MET A 102 -17.76 2.87 -5.03
CA MET A 102 -17.40 2.35 -6.35
C MET A 102 -16.57 3.44 -7.03
N LEU A 103 -15.25 3.27 -7.08
CA LEU A 103 -14.38 4.22 -7.79
C LEU A 103 -14.47 3.96 -9.30
N ASP A 104 -14.95 4.96 -10.04
CA ASP A 104 -15.00 4.91 -11.51
C ASP A 104 -13.62 5.25 -12.11
N THR A 105 -13.31 4.61 -13.24
CA THR A 105 -12.03 4.61 -13.94
C THR A 105 -11.71 5.90 -14.70
N GLU A 106 -12.68 6.79 -14.92
CA GLU A 106 -12.57 7.90 -15.90
C GLU A 106 -12.03 9.24 -15.35
N ASN A 107 -11.11 9.23 -14.36
CA ASN A 107 -10.46 10.43 -13.77
C ASN A 107 -11.17 11.05 -12.55
N ALA A 108 -11.55 10.25 -11.56
CA ALA A 108 -12.01 10.80 -10.28
C ALA A 108 -10.81 11.18 -9.38
N THR A 109 -10.57 12.48 -9.18
CA THR A 109 -9.78 12.96 -8.03
C THR A 109 -10.66 12.85 -6.79
N LEU A 110 -10.20 12.11 -5.78
CA LEU A 110 -10.91 12.02 -4.51
C LEU A 110 -10.64 13.29 -3.70
N LEU A 111 -11.66 14.15 -3.59
CA LEU A 111 -11.57 15.40 -2.82
C LEU A 111 -11.67 15.14 -1.30
N TYR A 112 -12.53 14.22 -0.88
CA TYR A 112 -12.64 13.75 0.49
C TYR A 112 -13.04 12.27 0.50
N VAL A 113 -12.34 11.46 1.31
CA VAL A 113 -12.68 10.06 1.56
C VAL A 113 -12.89 9.92 3.07
N SER A 114 -14.12 9.61 3.47
CA SER A 114 -14.44 9.27 4.86
C SER A 114 -14.71 7.77 4.93
N LEU A 115 -13.83 7.02 5.60
CA LEU A 115 -14.00 5.60 5.83
C LEU A 115 -14.91 5.41 7.06
N ASN A 116 -16.22 5.35 6.83
CA ASN A 116 -17.19 5.17 7.90
C ASN A 116 -17.26 3.68 8.31
N ILE A 117 -16.75 3.35 9.49
CA ILE A 117 -16.84 1.99 10.05
C ILE A 117 -18.29 1.76 10.47
N VAL A 118 -18.96 0.77 9.86
CA VAL A 118 -20.14 0.14 10.48
C VAL A 118 -19.61 -1.07 11.24
N PRO A 119 -19.75 -1.13 12.58
CA PRO A 119 -19.37 -2.32 13.33
C PRO A 119 -20.07 -3.55 12.76
N LEU A 120 -19.32 -4.60 12.45
CA LEU A 120 -19.90 -5.91 12.16
C LEU A 120 -20.51 -6.41 13.47
N THR A 121 -21.85 -6.54 13.50
CA THR A 121 -22.65 -7.04 14.63
C THR A 121 -22.40 -8.51 14.89
#